data_AF-A0A412EM32-F1
#
_entry.id   AF-A0A412EM32-F1
#
_cell.length_a   1.000
_cell.length_b   1.000
_cell.length_c   1.000
_cell.angle_alpha   90.00
_cell.angle_beta   90.00
_cell.angle_gamma   90.00
#
_symmetry.space_group_name_H-M   'P 1'
#
loop_
_entity.id
_entity.type
_entity.pdbx_description
1 polymer ?
#
loop_
_entity_poly.entity_id
_entity_poly.type
_entity_poly.pdbx_seq_one_letter_code
_entity_poly.pdbx_strand_id
1 'polypeptide(L)' 'MTTITTYRNKRNEHKFIEVHNDGHYHNSLKQYLFWERNVITGEPLPEPVKNITGDKKLHRWRKINLKELLEDYELVTA' A
#
# COMPACT_ATOMS: atom_id res chain seq x y z
N MET A 1 -7.00 18.71 2.03
CA MET A 1 -5.61 18.22 2.16
C MET A 1 -5.69 16.72 2.21
N THR A 2 -5.01 16.02 1.31
CA THR A 2 -5.10 14.54 1.27
C THR A 2 -4.08 13.95 2.22
N THR A 3 -4.55 13.20 3.22
CA THR A 3 -3.69 12.40 4.09
C THR A 3 -3.39 11.08 3.39
N ILE A 4 -2.11 10.74 3.27
CA ILE A 4 -1.65 9.46 2.71
C ILE A 4 -1.08 8.64 3.85
N THR A 5 -1.59 7.42 4.01
CA THR A 5 -1.12 6.49 5.04
C THR A 5 -0.73 5.18 4.36
N THR A 6 0.50 4.74 4.60
CA THR A 6 1.05 3.52 3.99
C THR A 6 0.96 2.37 4.97
N TYR A 7 0.49 1.23 4.48
CA TYR A 7 0.43 -0.01 5.23
C TYR A 7 1.16 -1.13 4.48
N ARG A 8 1.82 -2.01 5.22
CA ARG A 8 2.51 -3.21 4.73
C ARG A 8 1.69 -4.44 5.06
N ASN A 9 1.60 -5.39 4.13
CA ASN A 9 0.87 -6.63 4.40
C ASN A 9 1.67 -7.51 5.38
N LYS A 10 0.99 -8.07 6.39
CA LYS A 10 1.63 -8.92 7.41
C LYS A 10 2.13 -10.26 6.87
N ARG A 11 1.55 -10.76 5.77
CA ARG A 11 1.90 -12.06 5.16
C ARG A 11 2.88 -11.92 4.01
N ASN A 12 2.74 -10.86 3.21
CA ASN A 12 3.64 -10.56 2.10
C ASN A 12 4.32 -9.22 2.33
N GLU A 13 5.57 -9.30 2.76
CA GLU A 13 6.39 -8.17 3.15
C GLU A 13 6.70 -7.20 1.99
N HIS A 14 6.54 -7.64 0.74
CA HIS A 14 6.72 -6.80 -0.44
C HIS A 14 5.43 -6.12 -0.89
N LYS A 15 4.28 -6.45 -0.28
CA LYS A 15 2.97 -5.90 -0.65
C LYS A 15 2.58 -4.75 0.25
N PHE A 16 2.23 -3.63 -0.38
CA PHE A 16 1.86 -2.40 0.31
C PHE A 16 0.55 -1.84 -0.23
N ILE A 17 -0.13 -1.09 0.63
CA ILE A 17 -1.28 -0.26 0.26
C ILE A 17 -1.10 1.15 0.80
N GLU A 18 -1.35 2.14 -0.04
CA GLU A 18 -1.51 3.53 0.35
C GLU A 18 -3.01 3.84 0.45
N VAL A 19 -3.45 4.31 1.61
CA VAL A 19 -4.79 4.86 1.83
C VAL A 19 -4.71 6.37 1.67
N HIS A 20 -5.43 6.90 0.69
CA HIS A 20 -5.54 8.33 0.41
C HIS A 20 -6.90 8.81 0.90
N ASN A 21 -6.90 9.67 1.91
CA ASN A 21 -8.11 10.30 2.46
C ASN A 21 -8.09 11.79 2.13
N ASP A 22 -9.00 12.23 1.27
CA ASP A 22 -9.07 13.61 0.78
C ASP A 22 -9.77 14.59 1.74
N GLY A 23 -10.21 14.11 2.91
CA GLY A 23 -10.98 14.88 3.89
C GLY A 23 -12.48 14.89 3.61
N HIS A 24 -12.95 14.09 2.64
CA HIS A 24 -14.36 13.86 2.36
C HIS A 24 -14.75 12.39 2.64
N TYR A 25 -15.95 11.99 2.22
CA TYR A 25 -16.54 10.68 2.54
C TYR A 25 -15.85 9.46 1.90
N HIS A 26 -14.77 9.64 1.15
CA HIS A 26 -14.18 8.59 0.32
C HIS A 26 -12.71 8.37 0.63
N ASN A 27 -12.33 7.10 0.80
CA ASN A 27 -10.95 6.69 0.79
C ASN A 27 -10.63 6.08 -0.57
N SER A 28 -9.49 6.46 -1.13
CA SER A 28 -8.92 5.82 -2.30
C SER A 28 -7.75 4.93 -1.91
N LEU A 29 -7.65 3.76 -2.52
CA LEU A 29 -6.58 2.80 -2.27
C LEU A 29 -5.67 2.68 -3.48
N LYS A 30 -4.36 2.68 -3.24
CA LYS A 30 -3.35 2.31 -4.23
C LYS A 30 -2.55 1.13 -3.71
N GLN A 31 -2.55 0.02 -4.43
CA GLN A 31 -1.75 -1.15 -4.07
C GLN A 31 -0.48 -1.17 -4.92
N TYR A 32 0.61 -1.64 -4.32
CA TYR A 32 1.84 -1.88 -5.07
C TYR A 32 2.66 -2.99 -4.42
N LEU A 33 3.52 -3.58 -5.24
CA LEU A 33 4.63 -4.40 -4.76
C LEU A 33 5.92 -3.58 -4.77
N PHE A 34 6.77 -3.76 -3.77
CA PHE A 34 7.99 -3.00 -3.60
C PHE A 34 9.17 -3.88 -3.18
N TRP A 35 10.29 -3.71 -3.87
CA TRP A 35 11.55 -4.38 -3.59
C TRP A 35 12.70 -3.38 -3.59
N GLU A 36 13.46 -3.38 -2.51
CA GLU A 36 14.73 -2.64 -2.36
C GLU A 36 15.95 -3.56 -2.47
N ARG A 37 15.73 -4.88 -2.39
CA ARG A 37 16.76 -5.92 -2.42
C ARG A 37 16.39 -6.97 -3.45
N ASN A 38 17.41 -7.56 -4.06
CA ASN A 38 17.27 -8.69 -4.95
C ASN A 38 16.76 -9.90 -4.16
N VAL A 39 15.67 -10.51 -4.64
CA VAL A 39 15.02 -11.65 -3.96
C VAL A 39 15.83 -12.94 -4.00
N ILE A 40 16.83 -13.03 -4.90
CA ILE A 40 17.71 -14.20 -5.06
C ILE A 40 19.02 -13.98 -4.28
N THR A 41 19.67 -12.83 -4.47
CA THR A 41 21.00 -12.56 -3.89
C THR A 41 20.96 -11.83 -2.55
N GLY A 42 19.84 -11.20 -2.18
CA GLY A 42 19.69 -10.40 -0.96
C GLY A 42 20.39 -9.04 -0.99
N GLU A 43 21.13 -8.75 -2.06
CA GLU A 43 21.86 -7.51 -2.26
C GLU A 43 20.91 -6.34 -2.55
N PRO A 44 21.24 -5.11 -2.11
CA PRO A 44 20.47 -3.92 -2.48
C PRO A 44 20.38 -3.77 -3.99
N LEU A 45 19.19 -3.43 -4.49
CA LEU A 45 19.02 -3.09 -5.89
C LEU A 45 19.63 -1.70 -6.15
N PRO A 46 20.23 -1.46 -7.33
CA PRO A 46 20.71 -0.12 -7.72
C PRO A 46 19.59 0.93 -7.66
N GLU A 47 18.37 0.53 -7.99
CA GLU A 47 17.16 1.32 -7.85
C GLU A 47 16.02 0.44 -7.28
N PRO A 48 15.26 0.92 -6.27
CA PRO A 48 14.11 0.19 -5.77
C PRO A 48 13.02 0.03 -6.84
N VAL A 49 12.46 -1.18 -6.93
CA VAL A 49 11.41 -1.49 -7.89
C VAL A 49 10.05 -1.31 -7.22
N LYS A 50 9.22 -0.38 -7.73
CA LYS A 50 7.83 -0.17 -7.30
C LYS A 50 6.87 -0.53 -8.43
N ASN A 51 6.16 -1.64 -8.29
CA ASN A 51 5.16 -2.08 -9.25
C ASN A 51 3.75 -1.76 -8.75
N ILE A 52 3.08 -0.79 -9.38
CA ILE A 52 1.71 -0.41 -9.03
C ILE A 52 0.76 -1.51 -9.50
N THR A 53 0.08 -2.16 -8.56
CA THR A 53 -0.89 -3.21 -8.84
C THR A 53 -2.29 -2.62 -8.77
N GLY A 54 -2.96 -2.51 -9.91
CA GLY A 54 -4.33 -1.99 -9.98
C GLY A 54 -4.74 -1.50 -11.36
N ASP A 55 -6.02 -1.22 -11.51
CA ASP A 55 -6.66 -0.76 -12.76
C ASP A 55 -6.59 0.77 -12.96
N LYS A 56 -5.74 1.46 -12.19
CA LYS A 56 -5.60 2.93 -12.15
C LYS A 56 -6.89 3.67 -11.77
N LYS A 57 -7.93 2.99 -11.27
CA LYS A 57 -9.17 3.61 -10.83
C LYS A 57 -9.18 3.80 -9.31
N LEU A 58 -9.71 4.94 -8.87
CA LEU A 58 -9.96 5.22 -7.46
C LEU A 58 -11.23 4.48 -7.04
N HIS A 59 -11.06 3.27 -6.52
CA HIS A 59 -12.17 2.51 -5.94
C HIS A 59 -12.56 3.18 -4.62
N ARG A 60 -13.86 3.48 -4.46
CA ARG A 60 -14.40 4.08 -3.24
C ARG A 60 -14.63 3.00 -2.20
N TRP A 61 -13.83 3.00 -1.13
CA TRP A 61 -13.99 2.05 -0.03
C TRP A 61 -14.83 2.65 1.09
N ARG A 62 -15.88 1.92 1.49
CA ARG A 62 -16.61 2.22 2.74
C ARG A 62 -15.66 2.01 3.92
N LYS A 63 -15.80 2.83 4.96
CA LYS A 63 -14.95 2.77 6.17
C LYS A 63 -14.90 1.38 6.81
N ILE A 64 -16.01 0.65 6.83
CA ILE A 64 -16.07 -0.69 7.43
C ILE A 64 -15.26 -1.73 6.63
N ASN A 65 -15.43 -1.75 5.30
CA ASN A 65 -14.67 -2.64 4.41
C ASN A 65 -13.18 -2.31 4.42
N LEU A 66 -12.83 -1.02 4.52
CA LEU A 66 -11.44 -0.60 4.65
C LEU A 66 -10.84 -1.10 5.98
N LYS A 67 -11.60 -1.02 7.08
CA LYS A 67 -11.14 -1.52 8.38
C LYS A 67 -10.83 -3.01 8.33
N GLU A 68 -11.74 -3.81 7.78
CA GLU A 68 -11.57 -5.25 7.61
C GLU A 68 -10.32 -5.57 6.78
N LEU A 69 -10.14 -4.91 5.62
CA LEU A 69 -8.94 -5.07 4.80
C LEU A 69 -7.65 -4.74 5.58
N LEU A 70 -7.66 -3.69 6.39
CA LEU A 70 -6.50 -3.25 7.15
C LEU A 70 -6.12 -4.18 8.31
N GLU A 71 -6.97 -5.13 8.71
CA GLU A 71 -6.62 -6.14 9.73
C GLU A 71 -5.45 -7.03 9.28
N ASP A 72 -5.31 -7.26 7.97
CA ASP A 72 -4.22 -8.02 7.37
C ASP A 72 -2.93 -7.19 7.16
N TYR A 73 -2.95 -5.91 7.52
CA TYR A 73 -1.85 -4.99 7.29
C TYR A 73 -1.38 -4.32 8.58
N GLU A 74 -0.13 -3.86 8.57
CA GLU A 74 0.48 -3.07 9.63
C GLU A 74 0.84 -1.69 9.10
N LEU A 75 0.73 -0.68 9.97
CA LEU A 75 1.05 0.70 9.61
C LEU A 75 2.56 0.83 9.40
N VAL A 76 2.97 1.37 8.26
CA VAL A 76 4.36 1.77 8.02
C VAL A 76 4.51 3.18 8.54
N THR A 77 5.05 3.33 9.75
CA THR A 77 5.49 4.63 10.24
C THR A 77 6.75 5.04 9.48
N ALA A 78 6.69 6.22 8.85
CA ALA A 78 7.85 6.88 8.26
C ALA A 78 8.86 7.30 9.32
#